data_AF-A0A1H6DBJ2-F1
#
_entry.id   AF-A0A1H6DBJ2-F1
#
_cell.length_a   1.000
_cell.length_b   1.000
_cell.length_c   1.000
_cell.angle_alpha   90.00
_cell.angle_beta   90.00
_cell.angle_gamma   90.00
#
_symmetry.space_group_name_H-M   'P 1'
#
loop_
_entity.id
_entity.type
_entity.pdbx_description
1 polymer ?
#
loop_
_entity_poly.entity_id
_entity_poly.type
_entity_poly.pdbx_seq_one_letter_code
_entity_poly.pdbx_strand_id
1 'polypeptide(L)'
;MTERQRSTALPPISGGSPRQVSWASDIRERYVRARWGGRGTGAADDATRAVLARLTSARWWIDNRDRIDAALAERNPLPAMTGGTEQARRAATRIRAELVGKRWGNAIPPGVLDALRRLTDAEWWVRNAVGDGRPQAIDRAVGAEVPEHDRRQMALPTYGPPKPAHTGRCEDQPAYAAAFAKALNAASRSGDSRSLQWDDGPRLPGASCCLSLGSTLGGREGKRRWLENRAAEIRRGRFRRPTIEQARAQARTELARFERNLDGWG
;
A
#
# COMPACT_ATOMS: atom_id res chain seq x y z
N MET A 1 14.77 19.77 -28.67
CA MET A 1 15.23 19.61 -27.27
C MET A 1 16.68 20.03 -27.21
N THR A 2 17.01 21.10 -26.49
CA THR A 2 18.38 21.63 -26.41
C THR A 2 19.16 20.94 -25.29
N GLU A 3 20.46 20.80 -25.50
CA GLU A 3 21.45 20.09 -24.67
C GLU A 3 21.49 20.58 -23.20
N ARG A 4 20.99 21.80 -22.91
CA ARG A 4 20.78 22.34 -21.56
C ARG A 4 19.79 21.53 -20.70
N GLN A 5 18.79 20.87 -21.30
CA GLN A 5 17.78 20.11 -20.56
C GLN A 5 18.30 18.80 -19.94
N ARG A 6 19.54 18.39 -20.26
CA ARG A 6 20.11 17.10 -19.81
C ARG A 6 20.82 17.14 -18.45
N SER A 7 21.06 18.31 -17.83
CA SER A 7 22.02 18.38 -16.72
C SER A 7 21.49 18.08 -15.31
N THR A 8 20.17 18.03 -15.07
CA THR A 8 19.62 17.88 -13.70
C THR A 8 18.77 16.64 -13.41
N ALA A 9 18.31 15.88 -14.42
CA ALA A 9 17.38 14.74 -14.24
C ALA A 9 16.10 15.04 -13.42
N LEU A 10 15.74 16.32 -13.27
CA LEU A 10 14.51 16.76 -12.60
C LEU A 10 13.41 17.03 -13.64
N PRO A 11 12.12 16.75 -13.34
CA PRO A 11 11.01 17.06 -14.24
C PRO A 11 10.99 18.53 -14.67
N PRO A 12 10.45 18.86 -15.86
CA PRO A 12 10.38 20.25 -16.32
C PRO A 12 9.52 21.13 -15.40
N ILE A 13 9.87 22.41 -15.31
CA ILE A 13 9.03 23.41 -14.65
C ILE A 13 7.78 23.66 -15.48
N SER A 14 6.64 23.81 -14.82
CA SER A 14 5.32 24.00 -15.41
C SER A 14 4.51 25.06 -14.65
N GLY A 15 3.45 25.56 -15.31
CA GLY A 15 2.57 26.60 -14.81
C GLY A 15 3.10 28.02 -15.01
N GLY A 16 2.20 28.97 -15.27
CA GLY A 16 2.54 30.38 -15.57
C GLY A 16 2.85 30.63 -17.06
N SER A 17 3.30 31.85 -17.36
CA SER A 17 3.69 32.24 -18.72
C SER A 17 5.03 31.62 -19.13
N PRO A 18 5.35 31.52 -20.44
CA PRO A 18 6.64 30.99 -20.91
C PRO A 18 7.86 31.69 -20.27
N ARG A 19 7.74 32.99 -20.01
CA ARG A 19 8.77 33.78 -19.33
C ARG A 19 8.94 33.38 -17.87
N GLN A 20 7.85 33.10 -17.16
CA GLN A 20 7.89 32.62 -15.77
C GLN A 20 8.49 31.21 -15.69
N VAL A 21 8.15 30.32 -16.62
CA VAL A 21 8.71 28.96 -16.69
C VAL A 21 10.22 29.00 -16.95
N SER A 22 10.66 29.86 -17.88
CA SER A 22 12.09 30.05 -18.16
C SER A 22 12.83 30.57 -16.92
N TRP A 23 12.30 31.62 -16.28
CA TRP A 23 12.94 32.22 -15.12
C TRP A 23 13.02 31.28 -13.92
N ALA A 24 11.94 30.54 -13.64
CA ALA A 24 11.91 29.54 -12.58
C ALA A 24 12.89 28.38 -12.84
N SER A 25 13.06 27.97 -14.10
CA SER A 25 14.06 26.97 -14.49
C SER A 25 15.49 27.48 -14.20
N ASP A 26 15.79 28.75 -14.51
CA ASP A 26 17.08 29.37 -14.22
C ASP A 26 17.35 29.50 -12.72
N ILE A 27 16.33 29.79 -11.91
CA ILE A 27 16.44 29.81 -10.44
C ILE A 27 16.79 28.41 -9.93
N ARG A 28 16.07 27.37 -10.39
CA ARG A 28 16.31 25.97 -10.00
C ARG A 28 17.71 25.51 -10.39
N GLU A 29 18.14 25.77 -11.62
CA GLU A 29 19.48 25.38 -12.08
C GLU A 29 20.59 26.05 -11.29
N ARG A 30 20.46 27.36 -11.00
CA ARG A 30 21.44 28.08 -10.18
C ARG A 30 21.52 27.52 -8.76
N TYR A 31 20.36 27.28 -8.15
CA TYR A 31 20.29 26.69 -6.81
C TYR A 31 20.95 25.30 -6.76
N VAL A 32 20.58 24.41 -7.70
CA VAL A 32 21.16 23.06 -7.78
C VAL A 32 22.66 23.10 -8.03
N ARG A 33 23.12 24.00 -8.93
CA ARG A 33 24.54 24.15 -9.25
C ARG A 33 25.34 24.71 -8.06
N ALA A 34 24.81 25.70 -7.35
CA ALA A 34 25.45 26.29 -6.18
C ALA A 34 25.62 25.26 -5.05
N ARG A 35 24.61 24.42 -4.83
CA ARG A 35 24.60 23.48 -3.69
C ARG A 35 25.29 22.15 -3.96
N TRP A 36 25.32 21.68 -5.21
CA TRP A 36 25.86 20.37 -5.59
C TRP A 36 26.94 20.44 -6.69
N GLY A 37 27.44 21.64 -6.98
CA GLY A 37 28.69 21.87 -7.68
C GLY A 37 28.75 21.26 -9.07
N GLY A 38 27.81 21.58 -9.98
CA GLY A 38 27.88 21.28 -11.43
C GLY A 38 27.96 19.80 -11.85
N ARG A 39 28.28 18.87 -10.94
CA ARG A 39 28.26 17.43 -11.13
C ARG A 39 26.84 16.96 -10.88
N GLY A 40 26.00 17.21 -11.88
CA GLY A 40 24.67 16.62 -11.96
C GLY A 40 24.77 15.12 -11.67
N THR A 41 23.87 14.62 -10.82
CA THR A 41 23.65 13.22 -10.41
C THR A 41 24.33 12.69 -9.14
N GLY A 42 25.48 13.24 -8.70
CA GLY A 42 26.27 12.60 -7.62
C GLY A 42 26.05 13.09 -6.17
N ALA A 43 25.76 14.38 -5.97
CA ALA A 43 25.94 15.00 -4.64
C ALA A 43 24.65 15.38 -3.89
N ALA A 44 23.50 15.46 -4.57
CA ALA A 44 22.22 15.64 -3.87
C ALA A 44 21.78 14.30 -3.28
N ASP A 45 21.58 14.26 -1.95
CA ASP A 45 20.96 13.11 -1.32
C ASP A 45 19.59 12.84 -1.96
N ASP A 46 19.22 11.55 -2.04
CA ASP A 46 18.02 11.13 -2.78
C ASP A 46 16.73 11.76 -2.22
N ALA A 47 16.73 12.11 -0.93
CA ALA A 47 15.63 12.78 -0.26
C ALA A 47 15.42 14.20 -0.79
N THR A 48 16.48 15.01 -0.85
CA THR A 48 16.42 16.37 -1.38
C THR A 48 16.08 16.35 -2.86
N ARG A 49 16.62 15.37 -3.61
CA ARG A 49 16.27 15.18 -5.03
C ARG A 49 14.79 14.87 -5.22
N ALA A 50 14.20 14.01 -4.39
CA ALA A 50 12.77 13.69 -4.45
C ALA A 50 11.89 14.91 -4.16
N VAL A 51 12.28 15.78 -3.22
CA VAL A 51 11.58 17.06 -2.96
C VAL A 51 11.70 17.99 -4.17
N LEU A 52 12.92 18.18 -4.70
CA LEU A 52 13.16 19.03 -5.87
C LEU A 52 12.42 18.55 -7.12
N ALA A 53 12.28 17.23 -7.30
CA ALA A 53 11.57 16.66 -8.45
C ALA A 53 10.06 16.99 -8.44
N ARG A 54 9.49 17.24 -7.27
CA ARG A 54 8.07 17.59 -7.10
C ARG A 54 7.80 19.09 -7.20
N LEU A 55 8.84 19.91 -7.11
CA LEU A 55 8.75 21.36 -7.23
C LEU A 55 8.76 21.77 -8.70
N THR A 56 7.69 21.43 -9.42
CA THR A 56 7.53 21.77 -10.83
C THR A 56 6.88 23.13 -11.05
N SER A 57 6.20 23.72 -10.05
CA SER A 57 5.50 24.99 -10.22
C SER A 57 6.45 26.18 -10.39
N ALA A 58 6.33 26.93 -11.50
CA ALA A 58 7.11 28.14 -11.72
C ALA A 58 6.89 29.20 -10.63
N ARG A 59 5.64 29.35 -10.18
CA ARG A 59 5.26 30.30 -9.13
C ARG A 59 6.03 30.03 -7.84
N TRP A 60 6.14 28.78 -7.42
CA TRP A 60 6.86 28.44 -6.18
C TRP A 60 8.32 28.87 -6.23
N TRP A 61 9.03 28.60 -7.34
CA TRP A 61 10.43 28.98 -7.48
C TRP A 61 10.63 30.50 -7.47
N ILE A 62 9.72 31.24 -8.08
CA ILE A 62 9.76 32.70 -8.10
C ILE A 62 9.47 33.27 -6.69
N ASP A 63 8.42 32.79 -6.03
CA ASP A 63 7.98 33.26 -4.71
C ASP A 63 9.00 32.96 -3.60
N ASN A 64 9.86 31.95 -3.79
CA ASN A 64 10.83 31.50 -2.78
C ASN A 64 12.29 31.75 -3.18
N ARG A 65 12.54 32.49 -4.27
CA ARG A 65 13.88 32.65 -4.88
C ARG A 65 14.98 33.09 -3.90
N ASP A 66 14.63 33.90 -2.90
CA ASP A 66 15.58 34.51 -1.95
C ASP A 66 15.68 33.70 -0.64
N ARG A 67 14.83 32.67 -0.47
CA ARG A 67 14.71 31.88 0.77
C ARG A 67 14.58 30.38 0.51
N ILE A 68 15.18 29.87 -0.56
CA ILE A 68 14.96 28.50 -1.05
C ILE A 68 15.28 27.45 0.03
N ASP A 69 16.40 27.58 0.75
CA ASP A 69 16.77 26.64 1.83
C ASP A 69 15.74 26.61 2.96
N ALA A 70 15.29 27.77 3.43
CA ALA A 70 14.27 27.88 4.46
C ALA A 70 12.91 27.32 3.98
N ALA A 71 12.50 27.66 2.74
CA ALA A 71 11.27 27.16 2.15
C ALA A 71 11.29 25.64 1.90
N LEU A 72 12.47 25.06 1.65
CA LEU A 72 12.66 23.60 1.57
C LEU A 72 12.61 22.95 2.96
N ALA A 73 13.22 23.56 3.97
CA ALA A 73 13.18 23.08 5.36
C ALA A 73 11.75 23.13 5.94
N GLU A 74 11.00 24.20 5.67
CA GLU A 74 9.57 24.34 6.00
C GLU A 74 8.72 23.22 5.37
N ARG A 75 9.12 22.75 4.18
CA ARG A 75 8.41 21.70 3.43
C ARG A 75 8.77 20.28 3.82
N ASN A 76 9.88 20.08 4.52
CA ASN A 76 10.26 18.76 4.99
C ASN A 76 10.93 18.81 6.38
N PRO A 77 10.15 19.09 7.45
CA PRO A 77 10.68 19.29 8.80
C PRO A 77 10.91 17.96 9.55
N LEU A 78 11.25 16.89 8.82
CA LEU A 78 11.42 15.56 9.39
C LEU A 78 12.88 15.33 9.82
N PRO A 79 13.12 14.91 11.08
CA PRO A 79 14.46 14.66 11.58
C PRO A 79 15.18 13.55 10.80
N ALA A 80 16.51 13.59 10.80
CA ALA A 80 17.34 12.56 10.18
C ALA A 80 17.05 11.17 10.78
N MET A 81 17.24 10.12 9.97
CA MET A 81 17.09 8.75 10.46
C MET A 81 18.25 8.41 11.42
N THR A 82 17.90 7.74 12.51
CA THR A 82 18.80 7.28 13.57
C THR A 82 18.85 5.75 13.60
N GLY A 83 19.89 5.18 14.22
CA GLY A 83 20.05 3.73 14.33
C GLY A 83 20.53 3.04 13.04
N GLY A 84 20.79 1.74 13.14
CA GLY A 84 21.22 0.87 12.04
C GLY A 84 22.53 1.24 11.35
N THR A 85 22.79 0.58 10.21
CA THR A 85 23.91 0.90 9.33
C THR A 85 23.62 2.15 8.48
N GLU A 86 24.66 2.75 7.89
CA GLU A 86 24.46 3.88 6.98
C GLU A 86 23.61 3.50 5.76
N GLN A 87 23.75 2.27 5.28
CA GLN A 87 22.90 1.72 4.21
C GLN A 87 21.44 1.63 4.64
N ALA A 88 21.16 1.20 5.88
CA ALA A 88 19.81 1.17 6.44
C ALA A 88 19.22 2.57 6.57
N ARG A 89 20.00 3.55 7.04
CA ARG A 89 19.56 4.97 7.11
C ARG A 89 19.21 5.53 5.74
N ARG A 90 20.02 5.26 4.71
CA ARG A 90 19.73 5.68 3.32
C ARG A 90 18.48 5.00 2.76
N ALA A 91 18.29 3.70 3.02
CA ALA A 91 17.10 2.96 2.60
C ALA A 91 15.84 3.50 3.29
N ALA A 92 15.86 3.62 4.62
CA ALA A 92 14.76 4.16 5.43
C ALA A 92 14.35 5.57 5.00
N THR A 93 15.34 6.42 4.72
CA THR A 93 15.09 7.79 4.24
C THR A 93 14.34 7.80 2.91
N ARG A 94 14.72 6.93 1.95
CA ARG A 94 14.01 6.79 0.67
C ARG A 94 12.57 6.30 0.88
N ILE A 95 12.40 5.25 1.68
CA ILE A 95 11.09 4.69 2.01
C ILE A 95 10.17 5.77 2.63
N ARG A 96 10.66 6.55 3.60
CA ARG A 96 9.88 7.64 4.22
C ARG A 96 9.53 8.73 3.20
N ALA A 97 10.47 9.14 2.36
CA ALA A 97 10.24 10.18 1.35
C ALA A 97 9.27 9.76 0.23
N GLU A 98 9.27 8.49 -0.15
CA GLU A 98 8.32 7.91 -1.09
C GLU A 98 6.92 7.83 -0.49
N LEU A 99 6.79 7.31 0.75
CA LEU A 99 5.51 7.22 1.45
C LEU A 99 4.87 8.60 1.61
N VAL A 100 5.62 9.57 2.13
CA VAL A 100 5.15 10.95 2.32
C VAL A 100 4.73 11.57 0.98
N GLY A 101 5.55 11.38 -0.05
CA GLY A 101 5.26 11.89 -1.39
C GLY A 101 4.01 11.30 -2.01
N LYS A 102 3.82 9.99 -1.89
CA LYS A 102 2.66 9.26 -2.44
C LYS A 102 1.36 9.64 -1.76
N ARG A 103 1.39 9.92 -0.45
CA ARG A 103 0.19 10.13 0.36
C ARG A 103 -0.21 11.60 0.52
N TRP A 104 0.75 12.45 0.87
CA TRP A 104 0.47 13.81 1.30
C TRP A 104 1.14 14.86 0.41
N GLY A 105 2.08 14.45 -0.43
CA GLY A 105 2.81 15.36 -1.31
C GLY A 105 3.54 16.44 -0.50
N ASN A 106 2.99 17.66 -0.51
CA ASN A 106 3.54 18.82 0.20
C ASN A 106 2.70 19.25 1.42
N ALA A 107 1.58 18.59 1.71
CA ALA A 107 0.63 18.97 2.75
C ALA A 107 0.42 17.81 3.72
N ILE A 108 1.37 17.64 4.64
CA ILE A 108 1.31 16.60 5.68
C ILE A 108 0.39 17.08 6.81
N PRO A 109 -0.65 16.33 7.20
CA PRO A 109 -1.48 16.70 8.34
C PRO A 109 -0.65 16.80 9.64
N PRO A 110 -0.94 17.73 10.56
CA PRO A 110 -0.12 17.98 11.76
C PRO A 110 0.14 16.74 12.63
N GLY A 111 -0.90 15.96 12.95
CA GLY A 111 -0.73 14.74 13.77
C GLY A 111 0.10 13.64 13.10
N VAL A 112 0.11 13.62 11.76
CA VAL A 112 0.95 12.72 10.96
C VAL A 112 2.40 13.18 10.97
N LEU A 113 2.60 14.50 10.88
CA LEU A 113 3.93 15.09 10.97
C LEU A 113 4.57 14.77 12.33
N ASP A 114 3.82 14.87 13.41
CA ASP A 114 4.32 14.56 14.76
C ASP A 114 4.59 13.06 14.95
N ALA A 115 3.83 12.17 14.31
CA ALA A 115 4.16 10.75 14.27
C ALA A 115 5.45 10.48 13.46
N LEU A 116 5.58 11.07 12.27
CA LEU A 116 6.76 10.91 11.41
C LEU A 116 8.04 11.49 12.04
N ARG A 117 7.92 12.52 12.89
CA ARG A 117 9.03 13.06 13.69
C ARG A 117 9.54 12.09 14.75
N ARG A 118 8.67 11.21 15.27
CA ARG A 118 9.04 10.18 16.25
C ARG A 118 9.60 8.92 15.60
N LEU A 119 9.18 8.62 14.37
CA LEU A 119 9.64 7.47 13.59
C LEU A 119 11.00 7.72 12.93
N THR A 120 12.06 7.77 13.73
CA THR A 120 13.44 7.99 13.25
C THR A 120 14.25 6.72 13.10
N ASP A 121 13.82 5.59 13.67
CA ASP A 121 14.59 4.33 13.62
C ASP A 121 14.64 3.74 12.20
N ALA A 122 15.84 3.75 11.61
CA ALA A 122 16.09 3.23 10.27
C ALA A 122 15.75 1.74 10.11
N GLU A 123 16.01 0.91 11.13
CA GLU A 123 15.75 -0.53 11.04
C GLU A 123 14.26 -0.84 11.07
N TRP A 124 13.49 -0.04 11.83
CA TRP A 124 12.03 -0.11 11.82
C TRP A 124 11.47 0.13 10.42
N TRP A 125 11.93 1.18 9.72
CA TRP A 125 11.47 1.51 8.37
C TRP A 125 11.80 0.40 7.37
N VAL A 126 13.02 -0.14 7.41
CA VAL A 126 13.44 -1.22 6.50
C VAL A 126 12.64 -2.50 6.74
N ARG A 127 12.41 -2.87 8.01
CA ARG A 127 11.62 -4.06 8.37
C ARG A 127 10.16 -3.96 7.93
N ASN A 128 9.55 -2.79 8.11
CA ASN A 128 8.13 -2.56 7.81
C ASN A 128 7.86 -2.23 6.33
N ALA A 129 8.87 -1.81 5.55
CA ALA A 129 8.76 -1.66 4.10
C ALA A 129 8.44 -2.97 3.38
N VAL A 130 8.99 -4.08 3.88
CA VAL A 130 8.85 -5.43 3.29
C VAL A 130 7.81 -6.28 4.04
N GLY A 131 7.37 -5.84 5.23
CA GLY A 131 6.64 -6.64 6.21
C GLY A 131 5.34 -7.30 5.71
N ASP A 132 4.99 -8.42 6.35
CA ASP A 132 3.77 -9.25 6.21
C ASP A 132 3.29 -9.69 4.80
N GLY A 133 4.10 -9.47 3.76
CA GLY A 133 3.85 -9.99 2.40
C GLY A 133 2.72 -9.29 1.65
N ARG A 134 2.25 -8.14 2.15
CA ARG A 134 1.20 -7.35 1.50
C ARG A 134 1.77 -6.07 0.88
N PRO A 135 1.24 -5.59 -0.26
CA PRO A 135 1.71 -4.36 -0.94
C PRO A 135 1.59 -3.04 -0.14
N GLN A 136 1.08 -3.07 1.10
CA GLN A 136 0.73 -1.89 1.92
C GLN A 136 1.17 -2.08 3.39
N ALA A 137 2.24 -2.83 3.61
CA ALA A 137 2.77 -3.13 4.94
C ALA A 137 3.14 -1.88 5.72
N ILE A 138 3.92 -0.99 5.08
CA ILE A 138 4.43 0.18 5.75
C ILE A 138 3.36 1.24 6.02
N ASP A 139 2.37 1.37 5.13
CA ASP A 139 1.22 2.25 5.36
C ASP A 139 0.46 1.86 6.63
N ARG A 140 0.31 0.55 6.89
CA ARG A 140 -0.35 0.05 8.11
C ARG A 140 0.51 0.20 9.35
N ALA A 141 1.81 -0.09 9.24
CA ALA A 141 2.75 0.10 10.33
C ALA A 141 2.78 1.57 10.78
N VAL A 142 2.87 2.51 9.83
CA VAL A 142 2.82 3.95 10.13
C VAL A 142 1.45 4.35 10.70
N GLY A 143 0.35 3.82 10.14
CA GLY A 143 -1.00 4.11 10.65
C GLY A 143 -1.25 3.65 12.09
N ALA A 144 -0.58 2.59 12.56
CA ALA A 144 -0.66 2.13 13.94
C ALA A 144 0.00 3.09 14.94
N GLU A 145 1.05 3.80 14.50
CA GLU A 145 1.83 4.75 15.30
C GLU A 145 1.19 6.15 15.36
N VAL A 146 0.14 6.40 14.57
CA VAL A 146 -0.60 7.68 14.56
C VAL A 146 -1.76 7.63 15.58
N PRO A 147 -1.97 8.69 16.37
CA PRO A 147 -3.14 8.81 17.25
C PRO A 147 -4.46 8.59 16.49
N GLU A 148 -5.43 7.91 17.11
CA GLU A 148 -6.68 7.50 16.46
C GLU A 148 -7.47 8.67 15.84
N HIS A 149 -7.45 9.84 16.49
CA HIS A 149 -8.07 11.07 15.99
C HIS A 149 -7.48 11.51 14.64
N ASP A 150 -6.17 11.37 14.47
CA ASP A 150 -5.42 11.84 13.31
C ASP A 150 -5.39 10.81 12.17
N ARG A 151 -5.61 9.51 12.46
CA ARG A 151 -5.73 8.46 11.44
C ARG A 151 -6.82 8.74 10.41
N ARG A 152 -7.91 9.43 10.81
CA ARG A 152 -9.00 9.83 9.92
C ARG A 152 -8.61 10.95 8.96
N GLN A 153 -7.67 11.81 9.34
CA GLN A 153 -7.15 12.91 8.52
C GLN A 153 -6.07 12.47 7.52
N MET A 154 -5.52 11.26 7.68
CA MET A 154 -4.44 10.80 6.83
C MET A 154 -4.84 10.49 5.38
N ALA A 155 -6.14 10.40 5.05
CA ALA A 155 -6.61 9.71 3.85
C ALA A 155 -5.91 8.34 3.65
N LEU A 156 -5.44 7.75 4.76
CA LEU A 156 -5.10 6.34 4.78
C LEU A 156 -6.37 5.64 4.35
N PRO A 157 -6.29 4.68 3.42
CA PRO A 157 -7.48 3.96 3.03
C PRO A 157 -8.11 3.42 4.30
N THR A 158 -9.41 3.68 4.46
CA THR A 158 -10.23 3.42 5.64
C THR A 158 -9.98 2.00 6.17
N TYR A 159 -8.97 1.82 7.01
CA TYR A 159 -8.52 0.49 7.44
C TYR A 159 -8.16 0.52 8.92
N GLY A 160 -9.17 0.76 9.75
CA GLY A 160 -9.61 -0.33 10.63
C GLY A 160 -10.63 -1.17 9.85
N PRO A 161 -10.95 -2.42 10.24
CA PRO A 161 -12.10 -3.10 9.66
C PRO A 161 -13.28 -2.11 9.65
N PRO A 162 -14.02 -1.97 8.54
CA PRO A 162 -15.08 -0.97 8.43
C PRO A 162 -15.91 -1.06 9.70
N LYS A 163 -16.01 0.05 10.44
CA LYS A 163 -16.84 0.05 11.65
C LYS A 163 -18.24 -0.32 11.17
N PRO A 164 -18.76 -1.49 11.56
CA PRO A 164 -19.98 -1.97 10.94
C PRO A 164 -21.08 -0.94 11.19
N ALA A 165 -21.95 -0.72 10.20
CA ALA A 165 -23.10 0.17 10.37
C ALA A 165 -24.14 -0.38 11.36
N HIS A 166 -23.90 -1.57 11.91
CA HIS A 166 -24.71 -2.22 12.93
C HIS A 166 -23.94 -2.33 14.25
N THR A 167 -24.69 -2.41 15.34
CA THR A 167 -24.16 -2.76 16.66
C THR A 167 -24.09 -4.28 16.82
N GLY A 168 -23.14 -4.78 17.63
CA GLY A 168 -22.99 -6.22 17.90
C GLY A 168 -22.00 -6.94 16.97
N ARG A 169 -21.81 -8.25 17.19
CA ARG A 169 -20.90 -9.08 16.39
C ARG A 169 -21.50 -9.37 15.02
N CYS A 170 -20.67 -9.62 14.01
CA CYS A 170 -21.15 -9.93 12.67
C CYS A 170 -21.85 -11.28 12.62
N GLU A 171 -21.41 -12.24 13.42
CA GLU A 171 -21.97 -13.60 13.51
C GLU A 171 -23.44 -13.59 13.91
N ASP A 172 -23.88 -12.57 14.64
CA ASP A 172 -25.26 -12.37 15.09
C ASP A 172 -26.13 -11.69 14.02
N GLN A 173 -25.54 -11.20 12.92
CA GLN A 173 -26.26 -10.50 11.87
C GLN A 173 -26.85 -11.48 10.84
N PRO A 174 -28.09 -11.30 10.38
CA PRO A 174 -28.71 -12.17 9.37
C PRO A 174 -27.91 -12.28 8.07
N ALA A 175 -27.28 -11.17 7.64
CA ALA A 175 -26.46 -11.13 6.43
C ALA A 175 -25.22 -12.03 6.52
N TYR A 176 -24.63 -12.19 7.71
CA TYR A 176 -23.51 -13.10 7.91
C TYR A 176 -23.94 -14.56 7.72
N ALA A 177 -25.01 -14.98 8.40
CA ALA A 177 -25.45 -16.38 8.37
C ALA A 177 -25.83 -16.83 6.95
N ALA A 178 -26.56 -15.99 6.21
CA ALA A 178 -26.91 -16.25 4.82
C ALA A 178 -25.67 -16.35 3.92
N ALA A 179 -24.74 -15.40 4.05
CA ALA A 179 -23.51 -15.38 3.26
C ALA A 179 -22.58 -16.56 3.57
N PHE A 180 -22.44 -16.90 4.85
CA PHE A 180 -21.66 -18.04 5.31
C PHE A 180 -22.22 -19.34 4.75
N ALA A 181 -23.53 -19.58 4.87
CA ALA A 181 -24.15 -20.80 4.36
C ALA A 181 -24.03 -20.92 2.83
N LYS A 182 -24.24 -19.83 2.08
CA LYS A 182 -24.12 -19.81 0.62
C LYS A 182 -22.67 -20.09 0.18
N ALA A 183 -21.69 -19.45 0.81
CA ALA A 183 -20.27 -19.66 0.52
C ALA A 183 -19.76 -21.04 0.92
N LEU A 184 -20.18 -21.53 2.08
CA LEU A 184 -19.90 -22.89 2.55
C LEU A 184 -20.39 -23.93 1.55
N ASN A 185 -21.63 -23.81 1.10
CA ASN A 185 -22.24 -24.76 0.17
C ASN A 185 -21.47 -24.79 -1.16
N ALA A 186 -21.25 -23.63 -1.78
CA ALA A 186 -20.51 -23.55 -3.04
C ALA A 186 -19.09 -24.11 -2.93
N ALA A 187 -18.28 -23.58 -2.00
CA ALA A 187 -16.90 -24.04 -1.85
C ALA A 187 -16.78 -25.51 -1.47
N SER A 188 -17.75 -26.07 -0.73
CA SER A 188 -17.77 -27.51 -0.40
C SER A 188 -18.00 -28.41 -1.61
N ARG A 189 -18.66 -27.92 -2.67
CA ARG A 189 -18.94 -28.66 -3.90
C ARG A 189 -17.85 -28.51 -4.95
N SER A 190 -17.40 -27.28 -5.18
CA SER A 190 -16.48 -26.93 -6.27
C SER A 190 -15.03 -26.70 -5.83
N GLY A 191 -14.76 -26.56 -4.52
CA GLY A 191 -13.47 -26.10 -4.00
C GLY A 191 -13.26 -24.58 -4.14
N ASP A 192 -14.21 -23.86 -4.74
CA ASP A 192 -14.15 -22.41 -4.95
C ASP A 192 -15.51 -21.74 -4.66
N SER A 193 -15.50 -20.70 -3.83
CA SER A 193 -16.66 -19.85 -3.55
C SER A 193 -16.82 -18.68 -4.52
N ARG A 194 -15.85 -18.42 -5.42
CA ARG A 194 -15.91 -17.31 -6.40
C ARG A 194 -16.91 -17.54 -7.53
N SER A 195 -17.34 -18.77 -7.76
CA SER A 195 -18.41 -19.10 -8.74
C SER A 195 -19.81 -18.66 -8.28
N LEU A 196 -19.93 -18.10 -7.06
CA LEU A 196 -21.19 -17.57 -6.56
C LEU A 196 -21.58 -16.30 -7.30
N GLN A 197 -22.59 -16.42 -8.16
CA GLN A 197 -23.43 -15.27 -8.47
C GLN A 197 -24.22 -14.93 -7.20
N TRP A 198 -23.88 -13.80 -6.60
CA TRP A 198 -24.70 -13.18 -5.60
C TRP A 198 -25.86 -12.55 -6.36
N ASP A 199 -27.02 -13.20 -6.38
CA ASP A 199 -28.25 -12.51 -6.75
C ASP A 199 -28.32 -11.25 -5.90
N ASP A 200 -28.52 -10.10 -6.54
CA ASP A 200 -28.59 -8.78 -5.91
C ASP A 200 -29.81 -8.73 -4.95
N GLY A 201 -29.67 -9.39 -3.80
CA GLY A 201 -30.59 -9.27 -2.69
C GLY A 201 -30.55 -7.85 -2.13
N PRO A 202 -31.58 -7.43 -1.38
CA PRO A 202 -31.72 -6.06 -0.92
C PRO A 202 -30.45 -5.61 -0.21
N ARG A 203 -29.83 -4.55 -0.74
CA ARG A 203 -28.64 -3.90 -0.18
C ARG A 203 -29.02 -3.24 1.14
N LEU A 204 -29.09 -4.02 2.21
CA LEU A 204 -29.32 -3.49 3.55
C LEU A 204 -28.09 -2.64 3.97
N PRO A 205 -28.29 -1.45 4.57
CA PRO A 205 -27.19 -0.69 5.15
C PRO A 205 -26.45 -1.54 6.18
N GLY A 206 -25.13 -1.73 6.01
CA GLY A 206 -24.32 -2.62 6.87
C GLY A 206 -24.19 -4.08 6.38
N ALA A 207 -24.94 -4.48 5.35
CA ALA A 207 -24.82 -5.82 4.75
C ALA A 207 -23.43 -6.07 4.19
N SER A 208 -22.76 -5.07 3.60
CA SER A 208 -21.48 -5.28 2.90
C SER A 208 -20.39 -5.86 3.80
N CYS A 209 -20.26 -5.41 5.05
CA CYS A 209 -19.20 -5.89 5.95
C CYS A 209 -19.44 -7.34 6.41
N CYS A 210 -20.60 -7.65 6.98
CA CYS A 210 -20.87 -8.99 7.49
C CYS A 210 -21.13 -10.02 6.38
N LEU A 211 -21.67 -9.60 5.23
CA LEU A 211 -21.76 -10.44 4.05
C LEU A 211 -20.36 -10.83 3.56
N SER A 212 -19.43 -9.86 3.47
CA SER A 212 -18.05 -10.16 3.09
C SER A 212 -17.35 -11.08 4.10
N LEU A 213 -17.53 -10.85 5.40
CA LEU A 213 -16.95 -11.72 6.44
C LEU A 213 -17.54 -13.13 6.39
N GLY A 214 -18.88 -13.25 6.34
CA GLY A 214 -19.59 -14.51 6.24
C GLY A 214 -19.20 -15.30 5.00
N SER A 215 -19.16 -14.64 3.84
CA SER A 215 -18.69 -15.22 2.58
C SER A 215 -17.25 -15.75 2.68
N THR A 216 -16.34 -14.96 3.26
CA THR A 216 -14.93 -15.35 3.41
C THR A 216 -14.76 -16.56 4.33
N LEU A 217 -15.40 -16.54 5.50
CA LEU A 217 -15.30 -17.64 6.48
C LEU A 217 -16.02 -18.90 5.98
N GLY A 218 -17.19 -18.74 5.37
CA GLY A 218 -17.94 -19.83 4.76
C GLY A 218 -17.15 -20.48 3.62
N GLY A 219 -16.52 -19.67 2.76
CA GLY A 219 -15.66 -20.16 1.67
C GLY A 219 -14.45 -20.95 2.18
N ARG A 220 -13.78 -20.47 3.25
CA ARG A 220 -12.65 -21.21 3.87
C ARG A 220 -13.09 -22.55 4.45
N GLU A 221 -14.20 -22.56 5.18
CA GLU A 221 -14.73 -23.78 5.78
C GLU A 221 -15.23 -24.77 4.70
N GLY A 222 -15.88 -24.28 3.64
CA GLY A 222 -16.28 -25.09 2.51
C GLY A 222 -15.09 -25.69 1.77
N LYS A 223 -14.03 -24.91 1.53
CA LYS A 223 -12.79 -25.39 0.93
C LYS A 223 -12.12 -26.49 1.79
N ARG A 224 -12.16 -26.35 3.11
CA ARG A 224 -11.71 -27.40 4.04
C ARG A 224 -12.51 -28.69 3.87
N ARG A 225 -13.85 -28.61 3.83
CA ARG A 225 -14.72 -29.77 3.61
C ARG A 225 -14.49 -30.42 2.26
N TRP A 226 -14.30 -29.62 1.21
CA TRP A 226 -13.98 -30.13 -0.13
C TRP A 226 -12.68 -30.93 -0.11
N LEU A 227 -11.62 -30.42 0.52
CA LEU A 227 -10.35 -31.12 0.66
C LEU A 227 -10.49 -32.44 1.43
N GLU A 228 -11.29 -32.47 2.49
CA GLU A 228 -11.55 -33.67 3.29
C GLU A 228 -12.32 -34.72 2.48
N ASN A 229 -13.39 -34.32 1.80
CA ASN A 229 -14.17 -35.19 0.92
C ASN A 229 -13.31 -35.73 -0.23
N ARG A 230 -12.54 -34.86 -0.88
CA ARG A 230 -11.69 -35.24 -2.01
C ARG A 230 -10.56 -36.18 -1.59
N ALA A 231 -9.93 -35.92 -0.45
CA ALA A 231 -8.94 -36.85 0.11
C ALA A 231 -9.58 -38.21 0.44
N ALA A 232 -10.81 -38.23 0.97
CA ALA A 232 -11.52 -39.48 1.22
C ALA A 232 -11.86 -40.24 -0.09
N GLU A 233 -12.24 -39.55 -1.16
CA GLU A 233 -12.46 -40.13 -2.49
C GLU A 233 -11.18 -40.75 -3.06
N ILE A 234 -10.06 -40.02 -3.02
CA ILE A 234 -8.75 -40.49 -3.49
C ILE A 234 -8.35 -41.78 -2.73
N ARG A 235 -8.60 -41.83 -1.41
CA ARG A 235 -8.34 -43.03 -0.60
C ARG A 235 -9.22 -44.22 -0.96
N ARG A 236 -10.45 -43.98 -1.44
CA ARG A 236 -11.38 -45.04 -1.87
C ARG A 236 -11.06 -45.58 -3.27
N GLY A 237 -10.12 -44.97 -4.00
CA GLY A 237 -9.66 -45.44 -5.30
C GLY A 237 -9.13 -46.88 -5.29
N ARG A 238 -9.34 -47.61 -6.40
CA ARG A 238 -9.10 -49.07 -6.49
C ARG A 238 -7.62 -49.49 -6.61
N PHE A 239 -6.70 -48.60 -6.98
CA PHE A 239 -5.28 -48.92 -7.19
C PHE A 239 -4.38 -48.19 -6.20
N ARG A 240 -3.59 -48.95 -5.42
CA ARG A 240 -2.65 -48.49 -4.36
C ARG A 240 -3.28 -47.45 -3.42
N ARG A 241 -3.86 -47.90 -2.30
CA ARG A 241 -4.48 -47.01 -1.30
C ARG A 241 -3.44 -46.02 -0.75
N PRO A 242 -3.51 -44.73 -1.10
CA PRO A 242 -2.59 -43.74 -0.57
C PRO A 242 -2.83 -43.56 0.94
N THR A 243 -1.79 -43.16 1.67
CA THR A 243 -1.93 -42.76 3.07
C THR A 243 -2.84 -41.52 3.20
N ILE A 244 -3.33 -41.24 4.40
CA ILE A 244 -4.15 -40.04 4.66
C ILE A 244 -3.43 -38.76 4.22
N GLU A 245 -2.13 -38.70 4.50
CA GLU A 245 -1.30 -37.55 4.16
C GLU A 245 -1.09 -37.41 2.65
N GLN A 246 -0.83 -38.53 1.96
CA GLN A 246 -0.70 -38.54 0.49
C GLN A 246 -2.00 -38.11 -0.19
N ALA A 247 -3.14 -38.59 0.27
CA ALA A 247 -4.44 -38.21 -0.30
C ALA A 247 -4.78 -36.73 -0.06
N ARG A 248 -4.46 -36.20 1.12
CA ARG A 248 -4.60 -34.76 1.43
C ARG A 248 -3.67 -33.91 0.58
N ALA A 249 -2.42 -34.33 0.39
CA ALA A 249 -1.47 -33.63 -0.47
C ALA A 249 -1.95 -33.61 -1.92
N GLN A 250 -2.44 -34.74 -2.43
CA GLN A 250 -2.99 -34.82 -3.78
C GLN A 250 -4.24 -33.95 -3.95
N ALA A 251 -5.18 -33.98 -3.00
CA ALA A 251 -6.35 -33.10 -3.01
C ALA A 251 -5.97 -31.61 -3.04
N ARG A 252 -4.93 -31.20 -2.29
CA ARG A 252 -4.39 -29.83 -2.33
C ARG A 252 -3.78 -29.48 -3.70
N THR A 253 -3.07 -30.41 -4.32
CA THR A 253 -2.50 -30.22 -5.67
C THR A 253 -3.59 -30.08 -6.72
N GLU A 254 -4.65 -30.90 -6.66
CA GLU A 254 -5.81 -30.78 -7.55
C GLU A 254 -6.49 -29.42 -7.39
N LEU A 255 -6.71 -28.99 -6.14
CA LEU A 255 -7.28 -27.68 -5.83
C LEU A 255 -6.43 -26.53 -6.38
N ALA A 256 -5.12 -26.54 -6.14
CA ALA A 256 -4.20 -25.53 -6.67
C ALA A 256 -4.18 -25.50 -8.21
N ARG A 257 -4.40 -26.65 -8.86
CA ARG A 257 -4.55 -26.72 -10.33
C ARG A 257 -5.85 -26.07 -10.80
N PHE A 258 -6.97 -26.34 -10.12
CA PHE A 258 -8.24 -25.68 -10.40
C PHE A 258 -8.15 -24.16 -10.21
N GLU A 259 -7.56 -23.70 -9.10
CA GLU A 259 -7.42 -22.27 -8.82
C GLU A 259 -6.57 -21.53 -9.88
N ARG A 260 -5.45 -22.11 -10.31
CA ARG A 260 -4.62 -21.55 -11.41
C ARG A 260 -5.37 -21.47 -12.74
N ASN A 261 -6.21 -22.46 -13.05
CA ASN A 261 -6.98 -22.45 -14.29
C ASN A 261 -8.09 -21.39 -14.27
N LEU A 262 -8.58 -21.00 -13.09
CA LEU A 262 -9.56 -19.94 -12.92
C LEU A 262 -8.93 -18.54 -13.00
N ASP A 263 -7.68 -18.39 -12.58
CA ASP A 263 -6.94 -17.11 -12.66
C ASP A 263 -6.42 -16.80 -14.08
N GLY A 264 -6.43 -17.77 -14.99
CA GLY A 264 -5.96 -17.64 -16.38
C GLY A 264 -7.00 -17.11 -17.39
N TRP A 265 -8.20 -16.76 -16.95
CA TRP A 265 -9.30 -16.20 -17.77
C TRP A 265 -9.63 -14.74 -17.40
N GLY A 266 -8.66 -14.00 -16.84
CA GLY A 266 -8.78 -12.58 -16.45
C GLY A 266 -8.01 -11.65 -17.36
#